data_AF-A0A1Q3N0P7-F1
#
_entry.id   AF-A0A1Q3N0P7-F1
#
_cell.length_a   1.000
_cell.length_b   1.000
_cell.length_c   1.000
_cell.angle_alpha   90.00
_cell.angle_beta   90.00
_cell.angle_gamma   90.00
#
_symmetry.space_group_name_H-M   'P 1'
#
loop_
_entity.id
_entity.type
_entity.pdbx_description
1 polymer ?
#
loop_
_entity_poly.entity_id
_entity_poly.type
_entity_poly.pdbx_seq_one_letter_code
_entity_poly.pdbx_strand_id
1 'polypeptide(L)'
;MELGEDAVPYLEGLMEETIDELTVSRATAVLSKLYFNRVLAAFRGWVAAGASDLSTGLLLLARLHNKDCDTEMLSRDMLRIRRQIWLECNQFLTPLEQINVFLNILFKQRNIKDFRLLFKPEASKYFSLETVLLRNVGSELLIGALYQVYFDVFEIPVRLFEVFPNKFYAAYLSDLAENKDRILCFIHPSYGEVFSYEDMQESLRVLKSDLGNIRKLSSLDIMKSLLENIALQYAREHNVLQAHQVNELLKLLP
;
A
#
# COMPACT_ATOMS: atom_id res chain seq x y z
N MET A 1 -24.28 19.08 18.00
CA MET A 1 -23.00 19.00 18.72
C MET A 1 -22.15 17.96 18.01
N GLU A 2 -21.21 18.40 17.19
CA GLU A 2 -20.14 17.51 16.77
C GLU A 2 -19.24 17.32 18.00
N LEU A 3 -19.23 16.11 18.55
CA LEU A 3 -18.29 15.76 19.61
C LEU A 3 -16.89 15.88 19.00
N GLY A 4 -16.10 16.83 19.52
CA GLY A 4 -14.72 17.08 19.10
C GLY A 4 -13.73 16.10 19.71
N GLU A 5 -12.44 16.29 19.42
CA GLU A 5 -11.35 15.44 19.94
C GLU A 5 -11.33 15.36 21.47
N ASP A 6 -11.81 16.42 22.12
CA ASP A 6 -11.93 16.54 23.57
C ASP A 6 -12.86 15.48 24.19
N ALA A 7 -13.72 14.85 23.39
CA ALA A 7 -14.60 13.78 23.85
C ALA A 7 -13.90 12.42 23.96
N VAL A 8 -12.72 12.22 23.35
CA VAL A 8 -12.04 10.92 23.32
C VAL A 8 -11.65 10.44 24.73
N PRO A 9 -10.90 11.23 25.55
CA PRO A 9 -10.51 10.79 26.89
C PRO A 9 -11.71 10.52 27.80
N TYR A 10 -12.79 11.30 27.63
CA TYR A 10 -14.04 11.10 28.37
C TYR A 10 -14.70 9.76 28.02
N LEU A 11 -14.78 9.42 26.73
CA LEU A 11 -15.38 8.18 26.28
C LEU A 11 -14.54 6.96 26.68
N GLU A 12 -13.22 7.07 26.64
CA GLU A 12 -12.30 6.02 27.10
C GLU A 12 -12.44 5.79 28.62
N GLY A 13 -12.39 6.86 29.42
CA GLY A 13 -12.61 6.77 30.87
C GLY A 13 -13.99 6.21 31.23
N LEU A 14 -15.04 6.64 30.53
CA LEU A 14 -16.39 6.10 30.72
C LEU A 14 -16.45 4.59 30.46
N MET A 15 -15.74 4.09 29.44
CA MET A 15 -15.68 2.67 29.12
C MET A 15 -14.90 1.85 30.15
N GLU A 16 -13.89 2.44 30.79
CA GLU A 16 -13.11 1.79 31.86
C GLU A 16 -13.87 1.74 33.19
N GLU A 17 -14.67 2.76 33.49
CA GLU A 17 -15.37 2.88 34.78
C GLU A 17 -16.73 2.17 34.85
N THR A 18 -17.39 1.96 33.69
CA THR A 18 -18.73 1.38 33.64
C THR A 18 -18.72 -0.13 33.39
N ILE A 19 -19.64 -0.84 34.05
CA ILE A 19 -19.94 -2.26 33.75
C ILE A 19 -21.15 -2.41 32.81
N ASP A 20 -21.83 -1.31 32.47
CA ASP A 20 -22.99 -1.36 31.58
C ASP A 20 -22.56 -1.57 30.12
N GLU A 21 -22.81 -2.78 29.60
CA GLU A 21 -22.47 -3.18 28.24
C GLU A 21 -23.10 -2.26 27.17
N LEU A 22 -24.30 -1.72 27.42
CA LEU A 22 -24.95 -0.82 26.48
C LEU A 22 -24.20 0.52 26.38
N THR A 23 -23.75 1.07 27.51
CA THR A 23 -22.92 2.28 27.55
C THR A 23 -21.58 2.05 26.86
N VAL A 24 -20.89 0.94 27.14
CA VAL A 24 -19.62 0.58 26.49
C VAL A 24 -19.79 0.47 24.97
N SER A 25 -20.84 -0.22 24.52
CA SER A 25 -21.15 -0.40 23.09
C SER A 25 -21.39 0.94 22.38
N ARG A 26 -22.18 1.83 23.01
CA ARG A 26 -22.44 3.18 22.47
C ARG A 26 -21.17 4.03 22.41
N ALA A 27 -20.38 4.05 23.48
CA ALA A 27 -19.12 4.78 23.52
C ALA A 27 -18.15 4.27 22.45
N THR A 28 -18.02 2.95 22.30
CA THR A 28 -17.20 2.31 21.25
C THR A 28 -17.63 2.73 19.84
N ALA A 29 -18.93 2.79 19.58
CA ALA A 29 -19.45 3.22 18.28
C ALA A 29 -19.11 4.70 17.98
N VAL A 30 -19.22 5.58 18.99
CA VAL A 30 -18.85 6.99 18.86
C VAL A 30 -17.35 7.14 18.63
N LEU A 31 -16.51 6.47 19.41
CA LEU A 31 -15.04 6.47 19.22
C LEU A 31 -14.65 5.97 17.83
N SER A 32 -15.26 4.87 17.37
CA SER A 32 -15.03 4.33 16.02
C SER A 32 -15.38 5.33 14.92
N LYS A 33 -16.48 6.09 15.09
CA LYS A 33 -16.88 7.14 14.14
C LYS A 33 -15.93 8.34 14.17
N LEU A 34 -15.54 8.81 15.36
CA LEU A 34 -14.57 9.90 15.51
C LEU A 34 -13.24 9.53 14.85
N TYR A 35 -12.76 8.32 15.12
CA TYR A 35 -11.56 7.77 14.51
C TYR A 35 -11.63 7.81 12.98
N PHE A 36 -12.69 7.25 12.41
CA PHE A 36 -12.84 7.20 10.96
C PHE A 36 -12.95 8.60 10.34
N ASN A 37 -13.67 9.53 10.99
CA ASN A 37 -13.76 10.91 10.52
C ASN A 37 -12.39 11.59 10.42
N ARG A 38 -11.47 11.30 11.35
CA ARG A 38 -10.08 11.80 11.28
C ARG A 38 -9.34 11.24 10.08
N VAL A 39 -9.41 9.93 9.85
CA VAL A 39 -8.79 9.27 8.68
C VAL A 39 -9.38 9.84 7.38
N LEU A 40 -10.71 9.99 7.31
CA LEU A 40 -11.43 10.54 6.17
C LEU A 40 -11.00 11.99 5.87
N ALA A 41 -10.89 12.83 6.91
CA ALA A 41 -10.43 14.21 6.77
C ALA A 41 -8.98 14.29 6.27
N ALA A 42 -8.08 13.50 6.86
CA ALA A 42 -6.68 13.45 6.44
C ALA A 42 -6.53 12.91 5.00
N PHE A 43 -7.30 11.89 4.63
CA PHE A 43 -7.32 11.35 3.26
C PHE A 43 -7.83 12.37 2.26
N ARG A 44 -8.91 13.10 2.59
CA ARG A 44 -9.39 14.21 1.75
C ARG A 44 -8.33 15.29 1.56
N GLY A 45 -7.60 15.64 2.62
CA GLY A 45 -6.47 16.57 2.54
C GLY A 45 -5.36 16.07 1.61
N TRP A 46 -5.00 14.79 1.72
CA TRP A 46 -4.00 14.15 0.84
C TRP A 46 -4.42 14.15 -0.63
N VAL A 47 -5.68 13.81 -0.93
CA VAL A 47 -6.22 13.89 -2.31
C VAL A 47 -6.23 15.33 -2.82
N ALA A 48 -6.67 16.29 -2.01
CA ALA A 48 -6.71 17.71 -2.39
C ALA A 48 -5.32 18.31 -2.63
N ALA A 49 -4.29 17.78 -1.97
CA ALA A 49 -2.89 18.13 -2.21
C ALA A 49 -2.28 17.48 -3.47
N GLY A 50 -3.09 16.77 -4.27
CA GLY A 50 -2.67 16.11 -5.51
C GLY A 50 -2.19 14.67 -5.34
N ALA A 51 -2.23 14.12 -4.12
CA ALA A 51 -1.91 12.72 -3.82
C ALA A 51 -0.54 12.24 -4.36
N SER A 52 0.43 13.15 -4.53
CA SER A 52 1.73 12.83 -5.13
C SER A 52 2.58 11.96 -4.21
N ASP A 53 2.52 12.20 -2.90
CA ASP A 53 3.25 11.41 -1.91
C ASP A 53 2.49 10.13 -1.53
N LEU A 54 2.84 9.03 -2.21
CA LEU A 54 2.27 7.70 -1.94
C LEU A 54 2.54 7.24 -0.50
N SER A 55 3.66 7.62 0.12
CA SER A 55 4.02 7.16 1.46
C SER A 55 3.02 7.65 2.52
N THR A 56 2.61 8.93 2.43
CA THR A 56 1.53 9.49 3.26
C THR A 56 0.23 8.72 3.06
N GLY A 57 -0.13 8.40 1.82
CA GLY A 57 -1.31 7.60 1.50
C GLY A 57 -1.29 6.21 2.16
N LEU A 58 -0.14 5.51 2.09
CA LEU A 58 0.02 4.19 2.71
C LEU A 58 -0.04 4.24 4.25
N LEU A 59 0.46 5.31 4.87
CA LEU A 59 0.34 5.52 6.32
C LEU A 59 -1.11 5.78 6.74
N LEU A 60 -1.90 6.47 5.91
CA LEU A 60 -3.34 6.64 6.14
C LEU A 60 -4.10 5.32 6.04
N LEU A 61 -3.73 4.43 5.12
CA LEU A 61 -4.27 3.06 5.06
C LEU A 61 -3.91 2.26 6.31
N ALA A 62 -2.68 2.37 6.81
CA ALA A 62 -2.28 1.69 8.04
C ALA A 62 -3.14 2.11 9.24
N ARG A 63 -3.39 3.42 9.35
CA ARG A 63 -4.36 3.96 10.31
C ARG A 63 -5.75 3.39 10.06
N LEU A 64 -6.27 3.40 8.84
CA LEU A 64 -7.61 2.86 8.57
C LEU A 64 -7.78 1.42 9.11
N HIS A 65 -6.75 0.58 8.97
CA HIS A 65 -6.74 -0.80 9.46
C HIS A 65 -6.57 -0.93 10.98
N ASN A 66 -5.75 -0.08 11.60
CA ASN A 66 -5.44 -0.15 13.03
C ASN A 66 -5.56 1.24 13.68
N LYS A 67 -6.50 1.39 14.62
CA LYS A 67 -6.80 2.65 15.29
C LYS A 67 -5.65 3.18 16.14
N ASP A 68 -4.85 2.26 16.65
CA ASP A 68 -3.71 2.54 17.52
C ASP A 68 -2.37 2.51 16.75
N CYS A 69 -2.44 2.63 15.41
CA CYS A 69 -1.26 2.56 14.55
C CYS A 69 -0.26 3.67 14.87
N ASP A 70 0.92 3.29 15.36
CA ASP A 70 2.07 4.19 15.50
C ASP A 70 2.71 4.45 14.13
N THR A 71 2.14 5.41 13.40
CA THR A 71 2.66 5.85 12.10
C THR A 71 4.06 6.44 12.18
N GLU A 72 4.48 6.96 13.33
CA GLU A 72 5.85 7.45 13.49
C GLU A 72 6.83 6.28 13.52
N MET A 73 6.50 5.20 14.21
CA MET A 73 7.27 3.96 14.17
C MET A 73 7.35 3.40 12.75
N LEU A 74 6.23 3.35 12.02
CA LEU A 74 6.23 2.90 10.63
C LEU A 74 7.13 3.78 9.76
N SER A 75 7.03 5.11 9.92
CA SER A 75 7.89 6.07 9.20
C SER A 75 9.37 5.87 9.53
N ARG A 76 9.71 5.64 10.81
CA ARG A 76 11.08 5.34 11.25
C ARG A 76 11.60 4.04 10.61
N ASP A 77 10.75 3.02 10.45
CA ASP A 77 11.16 1.77 9.81
C ASP A 77 11.33 1.93 8.29
N MET A 78 10.47 2.68 7.61
CA MET A 78 10.67 3.06 6.20
C MET A 78 11.99 3.82 6.01
N LEU A 79 12.31 4.75 6.91
CA LEU A 79 13.60 5.47 6.90
C LEU A 79 14.80 4.54 7.17
N ARG A 80 14.63 3.48 7.95
CA ARG A 80 15.67 2.47 8.16
C ARG A 80 15.92 1.69 6.87
N ILE A 81 14.87 1.22 6.20
CA ILE A 81 14.98 0.53 4.90
C ILE A 81 15.63 1.45 3.87
N ARG A 82 15.17 2.71 3.77
CA ARG A 82 15.77 3.71 2.88
C ARG A 82 17.26 3.89 3.12
N ARG A 83 17.70 4.00 4.38
CA ARG A 83 19.12 4.12 4.72
C ARG A 83 19.91 2.88 4.32
N GLN A 84 19.34 1.70 4.51
CA GLN A 84 19.96 0.45 4.10
C GLN A 84 20.14 0.38 2.58
N ILE A 85 19.10 0.72 1.81
CA ILE A 85 19.18 0.83 0.34
C ILE A 85 20.29 1.80 -0.06
N TRP A 86 20.31 2.99 0.54
CA TRP A 86 21.33 4.00 0.24
C TRP A 86 22.76 3.50 0.53
N LEU A 87 22.98 2.72 1.59
CA LEU A 87 24.29 2.16 1.92
C LEU A 87 24.74 1.06 0.95
N GLU A 88 23.81 0.28 0.40
CA GLU A 88 24.12 -0.79 -0.55
C GLU A 88 24.17 -0.29 -2.01
N CYS A 89 23.51 0.83 -2.32
CA CYS A 89 23.57 1.47 -3.63
C CYS A 89 24.90 2.22 -3.82
N ASN A 90 25.72 1.76 -4.77
CA ASN A 90 26.91 2.48 -5.24
C ASN A 90 26.56 3.32 -6.48
N GLN A 91 27.17 4.49 -6.63
CA GLN A 91 27.01 5.40 -7.78
C GLN A 91 27.43 4.80 -9.13
N PHE A 92 28.18 3.69 -9.11
CA PHE A 92 28.65 2.99 -10.31
C PHE A 92 27.75 1.83 -10.75
N LEU A 93 26.67 1.56 -10.02
CA LEU A 93 25.74 0.50 -10.41
C LEU A 93 24.94 0.91 -11.64
N THR A 94 24.80 -0.03 -12.57
CA THR A 94 23.81 0.07 -13.63
C THR A 94 22.40 0.10 -13.02
N PRO A 95 21.40 0.65 -13.71
CA PRO A 95 20.05 0.71 -13.17
C PRO A 95 19.44 -0.66 -12.81
N LEU A 96 19.78 -1.72 -13.56
CA LEU A 96 19.34 -3.08 -13.25
C LEU A 96 20.00 -3.61 -11.97
N GLU A 97 21.29 -3.29 -11.75
CA GLU A 97 21.97 -3.62 -10.50
C GLU A 97 21.41 -2.83 -9.32
N GLN A 98 21.05 -1.56 -9.51
CA GLN A 98 20.34 -0.78 -8.49
C GLN A 98 19.02 -1.43 -8.13
N ILE A 99 18.21 -1.84 -9.11
CA ILE A 99 16.98 -2.60 -8.87
C ILE A 99 17.27 -3.86 -8.05
N ASN A 100 18.29 -4.63 -8.41
CA ASN A 100 18.65 -5.85 -7.69
C ASN A 100 19.04 -5.59 -6.22
N VAL A 101 19.67 -4.45 -5.90
CA VAL A 101 19.94 -4.05 -4.51
C VAL A 101 18.62 -3.88 -3.73
N PHE A 102 17.64 -3.19 -4.30
CA PHE A 102 16.34 -2.97 -3.66
C PHE A 102 15.63 -4.30 -3.42
N LEU A 103 15.58 -5.16 -4.45
CA LEU A 103 14.93 -6.46 -4.37
C LEU A 103 15.63 -7.38 -3.37
N ASN A 104 16.96 -7.36 -3.29
CA ASN A 104 17.72 -8.10 -2.31
C ASN A 104 17.37 -7.67 -0.87
N ILE A 105 17.35 -6.38 -0.59
CA ILE A 105 16.99 -5.86 0.74
C ILE A 105 15.56 -6.26 1.12
N LEU A 106 14.60 -6.08 0.22
CA LEU A 106 13.18 -6.29 0.51
C LEU A 106 12.81 -7.78 0.60
N PHE A 107 13.34 -8.63 -0.29
CA PHE A 107 12.94 -10.04 -0.37
C PHE A 107 13.92 -11.01 0.26
N LYS A 108 15.23 -10.74 0.25
CA LYS A 108 16.22 -11.67 0.81
C LYS A 108 16.54 -11.33 2.25
N GLN A 109 16.76 -10.04 2.54
CA GLN A 109 17.15 -9.61 3.88
C GLN A 109 15.93 -9.45 4.80
N ARG A 110 14.89 -8.75 4.34
CA ARG A 110 13.64 -8.58 5.09
C ARG A 110 12.67 -9.75 4.95
N ASN A 111 12.81 -10.57 3.91
CA ASN A 111 11.95 -11.73 3.66
C ASN A 111 10.47 -11.34 3.58
N ILE A 112 10.16 -10.23 2.90
CA ILE A 112 8.78 -9.79 2.66
C ILE A 112 8.09 -10.81 1.75
N LYS A 113 6.87 -11.22 2.12
CA LYS A 113 6.08 -12.22 1.40
C LYS A 113 4.66 -11.77 1.13
N ASP A 114 4.13 -12.21 0.01
CA ASP A 114 2.70 -12.12 -0.27
C ASP A 114 1.90 -13.05 0.66
N PHE A 115 0.84 -12.53 1.30
CA PHE A 115 -0.01 -13.31 2.19
C PHE A 115 -0.68 -14.51 1.50
N ARG A 116 -0.91 -14.45 0.18
CA ARG A 116 -1.50 -15.56 -0.59
C ARG A 116 -0.60 -16.79 -0.57
N LEU A 117 0.71 -16.60 -0.52
CA LEU A 117 1.69 -17.68 -0.38
C LEU A 117 1.65 -18.35 1.01
N LEU A 118 0.95 -17.74 1.97
CA LEU A 118 0.81 -18.22 3.35
C LEU A 118 -0.57 -18.81 3.66
N PHE A 119 -1.45 -18.94 2.66
CA PHE A 119 -2.80 -19.53 2.77
C PHE A 119 -3.62 -18.98 3.96
N LYS A 120 -3.64 -17.66 4.14
CA LYS A 120 -4.31 -17.00 5.28
C LYS A 120 -5.78 -16.67 4.95
N PRO A 121 -6.75 -17.00 5.85
CA PRO A 121 -8.18 -16.79 5.58
C PRO A 121 -8.63 -15.33 5.77
N GLU A 122 -8.06 -14.61 6.75
CA GLU A 122 -8.33 -13.17 6.98
C GLU A 122 -7.33 -12.33 6.18
N ALA A 123 -7.70 -12.03 4.95
CA ALA A 123 -6.83 -11.37 3.99
C ALA A 123 -6.73 -9.85 4.22
N SER A 124 -7.78 -9.21 4.76
CA SER A 124 -7.90 -7.74 4.81
C SER A 124 -6.75 -7.06 5.56
N LYS A 125 -6.31 -7.63 6.69
CA LYS A 125 -5.20 -7.09 7.50
C LYS A 125 -3.86 -7.03 6.76
N TYR A 126 -3.66 -7.85 5.73
CA TYR A 126 -2.41 -7.86 4.94
C TYR A 126 -2.35 -6.73 3.90
N PHE A 127 -3.38 -5.90 3.83
CA PHE A 127 -3.39 -4.66 3.05
C PHE A 127 -2.97 -3.44 3.89
N SER A 128 -2.33 -3.66 5.04
CA SER A 128 -1.77 -2.61 5.90
C SER A 128 -0.25 -2.53 5.78
N LEU A 129 0.29 -1.31 5.68
CA LEU A 129 1.74 -1.09 5.71
C LEU A 129 2.37 -1.62 7.01
N GLU A 130 1.62 -1.60 8.12
CA GLU A 130 2.05 -2.15 9.40
C GLU A 130 2.42 -3.63 9.29
N THR A 131 1.64 -4.45 8.58
CA THR A 131 1.96 -5.88 8.43
C THR A 131 3.17 -6.09 7.53
N VAL A 132 3.34 -5.26 6.50
CA VAL A 132 4.51 -5.33 5.62
C VAL A 132 5.78 -5.01 6.39
N LEU A 133 5.79 -3.92 7.16
CA LEU A 133 6.99 -3.47 7.87
C LEU A 133 7.29 -4.34 9.11
N LEU A 134 6.29 -4.65 9.92
CA LEU A 134 6.51 -5.34 11.20
C LEU A 134 6.50 -6.87 11.08
N ARG A 135 5.74 -7.42 10.14
CA ARG A 135 5.57 -8.87 9.98
C ARG A 135 6.18 -9.41 8.70
N ASN A 136 6.70 -8.55 7.82
CA ASN A 136 7.21 -8.91 6.50
C ASN A 136 6.17 -9.67 5.65
N VAL A 137 4.88 -9.33 5.80
CA VAL A 137 3.79 -9.92 5.00
C VAL A 137 2.81 -8.85 4.53
N GLY A 138 2.47 -8.86 3.25
CA GLY A 138 1.45 -7.98 2.69
C GLY A 138 0.78 -8.53 1.44
N SER A 139 -0.09 -7.75 0.82
CA SER A 139 -0.63 -8.04 -0.50
C SER A 139 0.32 -7.60 -1.61
N GLU A 140 0.29 -8.29 -2.76
CA GLU A 140 1.13 -8.00 -3.95
C GLU A 140 1.16 -6.51 -4.28
N LEU A 141 0.00 -5.86 -4.41
CA LEU A 141 -0.09 -4.45 -4.77
C LEU A 141 0.48 -3.55 -3.68
N LEU A 142 0.25 -3.84 -2.40
CA LEU A 142 0.79 -3.02 -1.31
C LEU A 142 2.31 -3.12 -1.23
N ILE A 143 2.83 -4.34 -1.42
CA ILE A 143 4.26 -4.60 -1.49
C ILE A 143 4.86 -3.83 -2.68
N GLY A 144 4.23 -3.88 -3.87
CA GLY A 144 4.62 -3.07 -5.02
C GLY A 144 4.56 -1.57 -4.76
N ALA A 145 3.53 -1.09 -4.04
CA ALA A 145 3.38 0.31 -3.70
C ALA A 145 4.52 0.80 -2.78
N LEU A 146 4.95 -0.05 -1.84
CA LEU A 146 6.13 0.22 -1.02
C LEU A 146 7.40 0.33 -1.89
N TYR A 147 7.50 -0.44 -2.98
CA TYR A 147 8.64 -0.34 -3.91
C TYR A 147 8.64 0.98 -4.65
N GLN A 148 7.46 1.38 -5.13
CA GLN A 148 7.27 2.65 -5.80
C GLN A 148 7.76 3.82 -4.94
N VAL A 149 7.41 3.82 -3.64
CA VAL A 149 7.89 4.83 -2.69
C VAL A 149 9.42 4.91 -2.67
N TYR A 150 10.12 3.78 -2.62
CA TYR A 150 11.59 3.81 -2.61
C TYR A 150 12.15 4.23 -3.98
N PHE A 151 11.65 3.67 -5.08
CA PHE A 151 12.13 4.04 -6.41
C PHE A 151 11.95 5.54 -6.70
N ASP A 152 10.83 6.13 -6.29
CA ASP A 152 10.61 7.57 -6.43
C ASP A 152 11.60 8.40 -5.62
N VAL A 153 11.93 7.98 -4.40
CA VAL A 153 12.92 8.67 -3.53
C VAL A 153 14.33 8.63 -4.10
N PHE A 154 14.70 7.55 -4.78
CA PHE A 154 16.01 7.39 -5.42
C PHE A 154 16.01 7.82 -6.90
N GLU A 155 14.92 8.41 -7.38
CA GLU A 155 14.73 8.86 -8.77
C GLU A 155 14.98 7.77 -9.83
N ILE A 156 14.78 6.50 -9.44
CA ILE A 156 14.91 5.37 -10.37
C ILE A 156 13.64 5.34 -11.23
N PRO A 157 13.74 5.27 -12.58
CA PRO A 157 12.59 5.32 -13.49
C PRO A 157 11.80 3.99 -13.50
N VAL A 158 11.53 3.40 -12.34
CA VAL A 158 10.61 2.28 -12.17
C VAL A 158 9.21 2.79 -11.85
N ARG A 159 8.21 2.24 -12.52
CA ARG A 159 6.80 2.59 -12.30
C ARG A 159 5.94 1.34 -12.20
N LEU A 160 4.93 1.35 -11.34
CA LEU A 160 3.92 0.30 -11.31
C LEU A 160 2.99 0.40 -12.51
N PHE A 161 2.65 -0.76 -13.07
CA PHE A 161 1.71 -0.94 -14.15
C PHE A 161 0.65 -1.98 -13.75
N GLU A 162 -0.59 -1.71 -14.12
CA GLU A 162 -1.61 -2.73 -14.25
C GLU A 162 -1.47 -3.35 -15.65
N VAL A 163 -1.06 -4.61 -15.71
CA VAL A 163 -0.77 -5.31 -16.97
C VAL A 163 -1.93 -6.18 -17.46
N PHE A 164 -2.83 -6.50 -16.53
CA PHE A 164 -4.10 -7.22 -16.73
C PHE A 164 -4.98 -6.86 -15.53
N PRO A 165 -6.33 -6.92 -15.60
CA PRO A 165 -7.19 -6.56 -14.48
C PRO A 165 -6.76 -7.21 -13.15
N ASN A 166 -6.45 -6.38 -12.15
CA ASN A 166 -5.91 -6.80 -10.83
C ASN A 166 -4.59 -7.62 -10.87
N LYS A 167 -3.76 -7.41 -11.89
CA LYS A 167 -2.40 -7.94 -12.00
C LYS A 167 -1.42 -6.80 -12.16
N PHE A 168 -0.48 -6.70 -11.23
CA PHE A 168 0.40 -5.54 -11.13
C PHE A 168 1.86 -5.96 -11.25
N TYR A 169 2.61 -5.17 -12.01
CA TYR A 169 4.06 -5.34 -12.16
C TYR A 169 4.74 -3.98 -12.05
N ALA A 170 5.89 -3.92 -11.41
CA ALA A 170 6.77 -2.78 -11.58
C ALA A 170 7.51 -2.94 -12.92
N ALA A 171 7.77 -1.85 -13.63
CA ALA A 171 8.51 -1.87 -14.88
C ALA A 171 9.60 -0.81 -14.87
N TYR A 172 10.81 -1.20 -15.26
CA TYR A 172 11.91 -0.27 -15.47
C TYR A 172 11.76 0.41 -16.82
N LEU A 173 11.64 1.73 -16.81
CA LEU A 173 11.52 2.57 -18.00
C LEU A 173 12.90 3.09 -18.40
N SER A 174 13.20 3.04 -19.69
CA SER A 174 14.42 3.64 -20.22
C SER A 174 14.41 5.15 -19.99
N ASP A 175 15.52 5.65 -19.46
CA ASP A 175 15.86 7.06 -19.24
C ASP A 175 16.54 7.69 -20.46
N LEU A 176 16.89 6.89 -21.47
CA LEU A 176 17.53 7.35 -22.70
C LEU A 176 16.54 8.16 -23.54
N ALA A 177 16.96 9.34 -24.00
CA ALA A 177 16.11 10.27 -24.74
C ALA A 177 15.43 9.66 -25.97
N GLU A 178 16.12 8.77 -26.69
CA GLU A 178 15.61 8.11 -27.90
C GLU A 178 14.55 7.03 -27.62
N ASN A 179 14.51 6.50 -26.40
CA ASN A 179 13.63 5.40 -25.99
C ASN A 179 12.90 5.73 -24.68
N LYS A 180 12.69 7.01 -24.38
CA LYS A 180 12.08 7.44 -23.13
C LYS A 180 10.74 6.73 -22.95
N ASP A 181 10.52 6.19 -21.75
CA ASP A 181 9.33 5.39 -21.38
C ASP A 181 9.25 3.99 -22.05
N ARG A 182 10.27 3.54 -22.79
CA ARG A 182 10.36 2.14 -23.22
C ARG A 182 10.59 1.24 -22.02
N ILE A 183 9.75 0.23 -21.85
CA ILE A 183 9.93 -0.78 -20.81
C ILE A 183 11.11 -1.69 -21.18
N LEU A 184 12.06 -1.80 -20.26
CA LEU A 184 13.25 -2.64 -20.40
C LEU A 184 13.10 -3.99 -19.69
N CYS A 185 12.43 -4.00 -18.54
CA CYS A 185 12.07 -5.22 -17.83
C CYS A 185 10.87 -4.99 -16.91
N PHE A 186 10.22 -6.08 -16.52
CA PHE A 186 9.17 -6.12 -15.51
C PHE A 186 9.70 -6.78 -14.24
N ILE A 187 9.13 -6.43 -13.10
CA ILE A 187 9.49 -6.95 -11.79
C ILE A 187 8.20 -7.38 -11.09
N HIS A 188 8.13 -8.65 -10.69
CA HIS A 188 6.97 -9.16 -9.98
C HIS A 188 6.92 -8.61 -8.54
N PRO A 189 5.83 -7.97 -8.09
CA PRO A 189 5.80 -7.30 -6.79
C PRO A 189 5.89 -8.24 -5.59
N SER A 190 5.46 -9.51 -5.71
CA SER A 190 5.45 -10.46 -4.57
C SER A 190 6.76 -11.18 -4.27
N TYR A 191 7.69 -11.27 -5.23
CA TYR A 191 8.92 -12.06 -5.06
C TYR A 191 10.15 -11.48 -5.80
N GLY A 192 9.98 -10.38 -6.54
CA GLY A 192 11.09 -9.63 -7.12
C GLY A 192 11.76 -10.32 -8.30
N GLU A 193 11.11 -11.29 -8.91
CA GLU A 193 11.60 -11.89 -10.15
C GLU A 193 11.51 -10.86 -11.28
N VAL A 194 12.58 -10.79 -12.07
CA VAL A 194 12.71 -9.87 -13.20
C VAL A 194 12.36 -10.64 -14.47
N PHE A 195 11.40 -10.12 -15.22
CA PHE A 195 10.93 -10.66 -16.50
C PHE A 195 11.43 -9.77 -17.63
N SER A 196 11.89 -10.39 -18.72
CA SER A 196 12.09 -9.67 -19.98
C SER A 196 10.74 -9.22 -20.56
N TYR A 197 10.79 -8.36 -21.58
CA TYR A 197 9.58 -7.96 -22.30
C TYR A 197 8.91 -9.18 -22.95
N GLU A 198 9.71 -10.08 -23.53
CA GLU A 198 9.28 -11.31 -24.17
C GLU A 198 8.62 -12.27 -23.18
N ASP A 199 9.25 -12.54 -22.04
CA ASP A 199 8.70 -13.43 -21.00
C ASP A 199 7.37 -12.90 -20.47
N MET A 200 7.27 -11.58 -20.31
CA MET A 200 6.04 -10.94 -19.88
C MET A 200 4.94 -11.05 -20.94
N GLN A 201 5.29 -10.89 -22.23
CA GLN A 201 4.37 -11.08 -23.33
C GLN A 201 3.85 -12.51 -23.39
N GLU A 202 4.70 -13.51 -23.18
CA GLU A 202 4.29 -14.92 -23.10
C GLU A 202 3.36 -15.18 -21.91
N SER A 203 3.69 -14.63 -20.74
CA SER A 203 2.86 -14.74 -19.53
C SER A 203 1.45 -14.17 -19.75
N LEU A 204 1.32 -13.05 -20.47
CA LEU A 204 0.02 -12.45 -20.80
C LEU A 204 -0.76 -13.23 -21.87
N ARG A 205 -0.07 -13.91 -22.81
CA ARG A 205 -0.75 -14.76 -23.80
C ARG A 205 -1.53 -15.91 -23.14
N VAL A 206 -1.02 -16.48 -22.05
CA VAL A 206 -1.75 -17.49 -21.24
C VAL A 206 -3.08 -16.93 -20.73
N LEU A 207 -3.11 -15.63 -20.41
CA LEU A 207 -4.31 -14.89 -19.97
C LEU A 207 -5.14 -14.34 -21.13
N LYS A 208 -4.82 -14.70 -22.39
CA LYS A 208 -5.43 -14.15 -23.61
C LYS A 208 -5.35 -12.62 -23.68
N SER A 209 -4.22 -12.07 -23.23
CA SER A 209 -3.93 -10.65 -23.21
C SER A 209 -2.56 -10.35 -23.84
N ASP A 210 -2.23 -9.07 -23.98
CA ASP A 210 -0.99 -8.58 -24.55
C ASP A 210 -0.51 -7.31 -23.86
N LEU A 211 0.71 -6.89 -24.19
CA LEU A 211 1.33 -5.70 -23.62
C LEU A 211 0.79 -4.38 -24.19
N GLY A 212 -0.12 -4.42 -25.18
CA GLY A 212 -0.68 -3.22 -25.81
C GLY A 212 -1.67 -2.45 -24.92
N ASN A 213 -2.22 -3.11 -23.89
CA ASN A 213 -3.26 -2.56 -23.02
C ASN A 213 -2.80 -2.33 -21.57
N ILE A 214 -1.48 -2.34 -21.32
CA ILE A 214 -0.96 -2.10 -19.97
C ILE A 214 -1.10 -0.62 -19.59
N ARG A 215 -1.34 -0.36 -18.30
CA ARG A 215 -1.59 0.99 -17.80
C ARG A 215 -0.61 1.36 -16.70
N LYS A 216 0.14 2.43 -16.91
CA LYS A 216 1.00 3.05 -15.88
C LYS A 216 0.13 3.59 -14.75
N LEU A 217 0.49 3.29 -13.51
CA LEU A 217 -0.27 3.70 -12.33
C LEU A 217 0.34 4.96 -11.70
N SER A 218 -0.51 5.94 -11.43
CA SER A 218 -0.21 7.03 -10.51
C SER A 218 -0.41 6.61 -9.05
N SER A 219 0.02 7.44 -8.11
CA SER A 219 -0.26 7.26 -6.67
C SER A 219 -1.77 7.15 -6.38
N LEU A 220 -2.61 7.88 -7.11
CA LEU A 220 -4.07 7.79 -7.02
C LEU A 220 -4.58 6.45 -7.53
N ASP A 221 -4.06 5.97 -8.65
CA ASP A 221 -4.44 4.67 -9.21
C ASP A 221 -4.08 3.52 -8.27
N ILE A 222 -2.86 3.55 -7.71
CA ILE A 222 -2.39 2.57 -6.73
C ILE A 222 -3.31 2.58 -5.51
N MET A 223 -3.64 3.76 -4.97
CA MET A 223 -4.51 3.91 -3.81
C MET A 223 -5.93 3.39 -4.10
N LYS A 224 -6.49 3.71 -5.27
CA LYS A 224 -7.80 3.25 -5.70
C LYS A 224 -7.84 1.72 -5.76
N SER A 225 -6.89 1.11 -6.46
CA SER A 225 -6.80 -0.35 -6.57
C SER A 225 -6.56 -1.03 -5.21
N LEU A 226 -5.80 -0.40 -4.29
CA LEU A 226 -5.65 -0.91 -2.93
C LEU A 226 -6.99 -0.90 -2.18
N LEU A 227 -7.70 0.23 -2.18
CA LEU A 227 -8.99 0.37 -1.51
C LEU A 227 -10.06 -0.55 -2.10
N GLU A 228 -10.13 -0.72 -3.43
CA GLU A 228 -11.04 -1.67 -4.08
C GLU A 228 -10.78 -3.11 -3.63
N ASN A 229 -9.50 -3.51 -3.56
CA ASN A 229 -9.12 -4.83 -3.08
C ASN A 229 -9.43 -5.01 -1.58
N ILE A 230 -9.20 -3.99 -0.76
CA ILE A 230 -9.54 -3.98 0.67
C ILE A 230 -11.06 -4.12 0.87
N ALA A 231 -11.87 -3.35 0.14
CA ALA A 231 -13.33 -3.40 0.21
C ALA A 231 -13.85 -4.81 -0.14
N LEU A 232 -13.27 -5.44 -1.17
CA LEU A 232 -13.60 -6.81 -1.54
C LEU A 232 -13.25 -7.82 -0.44
N GLN A 233 -12.10 -7.67 0.23
CA GLN A 233 -11.75 -8.57 1.34
C GLN A 233 -12.67 -8.37 2.54
N TYR A 234 -12.97 -7.13 2.94
CA TYR A 234 -13.91 -6.88 4.03
C TYR A 234 -15.31 -7.41 3.72
N ALA A 235 -15.78 -7.32 2.48
CA ALA A 235 -17.05 -7.91 2.07
C ALA A 235 -17.05 -9.45 2.22
N ARG A 236 -15.94 -10.11 1.84
CA ARG A 236 -15.76 -11.57 2.01
C ARG A 236 -15.68 -12.00 3.47
N GLU A 237 -15.10 -11.16 4.32
CA GLU A 237 -15.01 -11.37 5.76
C GLU A 237 -16.30 -10.95 6.51
N HIS A 238 -17.35 -10.54 5.79
CA HIS A 238 -18.60 -10.02 6.35
C HIS A 238 -18.42 -8.81 7.29
N ASN A 239 -17.34 -8.05 7.09
CA ASN A 239 -17.01 -6.89 7.90
C ASN A 239 -17.63 -5.60 7.31
N VAL A 240 -18.94 -5.46 7.53
CA VAL A 240 -19.79 -4.43 6.88
C VAL A 240 -19.33 -3.00 7.20
N LEU A 241 -18.97 -2.71 8.45
CA LEU A 241 -18.58 -1.37 8.87
C LEU A 241 -17.30 -0.91 8.16
N GLN A 242 -16.27 -1.75 8.14
CA GLN A 242 -14.99 -1.45 7.51
C GLN A 242 -15.13 -1.37 5.98
N ALA A 243 -15.93 -2.25 5.36
CA ALA A 243 -16.25 -2.13 3.94
C ALA A 243 -16.92 -0.79 3.60
N HIS A 244 -17.86 -0.33 4.43
CA HIS A 244 -18.49 0.99 4.27
C HIS A 244 -17.45 2.12 4.40
N GLN A 245 -16.59 2.08 5.41
CA GLN A 245 -15.53 3.08 5.61
C GLN A 245 -14.59 3.19 4.41
N VAL A 246 -14.17 2.05 3.84
CA VAL A 246 -13.32 2.01 2.64
C VAL A 246 -14.05 2.57 1.42
N ASN A 247 -15.34 2.25 1.25
CA ASN A 247 -16.15 2.80 0.17
C ASN A 247 -16.33 4.33 0.28
N GLU A 248 -16.40 4.89 1.49
CA GLU A 248 -16.40 6.34 1.68
C GLU A 248 -15.08 6.99 1.24
N LEU A 249 -13.93 6.33 1.44
CA LEU A 249 -12.64 6.80 0.92
C LEU A 249 -12.58 6.71 -0.61
N LEU A 250 -13.08 5.62 -1.21
CA LEU A 250 -13.13 5.44 -2.66
C LEU A 250 -13.89 6.57 -3.36
N LYS A 251 -14.98 7.07 -2.76
CA LYS A 251 -15.77 8.20 -3.30
C LYS A 251 -14.98 9.52 -3.37
N LEU A 252 -13.87 9.64 -2.66
CA LEU A 252 -13.01 10.81 -2.71
C LEU A 252 -11.99 10.78 -3.84
N LEU A 253 -11.79 9.62 -4.48
CA LEU A 253 -10.87 9.47 -5.60
C LEU A 253 -11.59 9.74 -6.94
N PRO A 254 -10.90 10.34 -7.92
CA PRO A 254 -11.46 10.59 -9.25
C PRO A 254 -11.67 9.32 -10.09
#